data_AF-A0A8S0PJT4-F1
#
_entry.id   AF-A0A8S0PJT4-F1
#
_cell.length_a   1.000
_cell.length_b   1.000
_cell.length_c   1.000
_cell.angle_alpha   90.00
_cell.angle_beta   90.00
_cell.angle_gamma   90.00
#
_symmetry.space_group_name_H-M   'P 1'
#
loop_
_entity.id
_entity.type
_entity.pdbx_description
1 polymer ?
#
loop_
_entity_poly.entity_id
_entity_poly.type
_entity_poly.pdbx_seq_one_letter_code
_entity_poly.pdbx_strand_id
1 'polypeptide(L)'
;MELLSVREQHARTLLIHYRWDVEKLIAVYVEKGKASIFAGAGVTSDIIVDLDPPEPSTTVMCNICMDDVSATEVTNMDCGHCFCNSCWTEHFIVKINEGQSKRIRCMAHKCNDICDEAIVRKLVSEKRPDLAEKFDRFLLESYIEDNKMVKWCPSVPHCGNAIRVENDEFCEVECLCGLQFCFSCLSETHSPCSCVMWELWTKKCRDESETVNWMTVHTKPCPKCHKPVEKNGGCNLVSCICGQAFCWLCGGATGRNHTWSNITNHSCGRYKEDSEKMAERAKRDLYRYMHYHNRYKAHTDSFKQESRLRETVKEKVSNLEATDSKWRDFSWITNGLCRLFRSRRALSYSYPFAFYMFGDDFFKDEMTEREREIKQHLFEDQQQQLESNVEKLSKFLEEPFDEYPEEQVMQVRMQVINLTVITDDLCKKMYECIENDLLGSLQFTIHNIAPYQSKGIERAAELAIGRSTQASSINKCQKADGPASGCMIESDLPSASGTSDEINHSSRKRARKGSFEGSPFDLNLPAKFN
;
A
#
# COMPACT_ATOMS: atom_id res chain seq x y z
N MET A 1 6.89 26.90 -12.21
CA MET A 1 7.14 28.35 -12.04
C MET A 1 8.16 28.84 -13.07
N GLU A 2 9.39 28.33 -13.09
CA GLU A 2 10.44 28.78 -14.04
C GLU A 2 10.08 28.53 -15.51
N LEU A 3 9.67 27.31 -15.86
CA LEU A 3 9.36 26.93 -17.25
C LEU A 3 8.31 27.82 -17.91
N LEU A 4 7.27 28.20 -17.18
CA LEU A 4 6.15 29.00 -17.69
C LEU A 4 6.28 30.49 -17.37
N SER A 5 7.29 30.88 -16.57
CA SER A 5 7.45 32.22 -16.01
C SER A 5 6.13 32.73 -15.41
N VAL A 6 5.66 32.03 -14.36
CA VAL A 6 4.40 32.30 -13.66
C VAL A 6 4.61 32.46 -12.16
N ARG A 7 3.74 33.24 -11.52
CA ARG A 7 3.67 33.35 -10.06
C ARG A 7 3.25 32.03 -9.43
N GLU A 8 3.52 31.85 -8.14
CA GLU A 8 3.19 30.63 -7.40
C GLU A 8 1.69 30.30 -7.48
N GLN A 9 0.82 31.29 -7.30
CA GLN A 9 -0.64 31.12 -7.36
C GLN A 9 -1.12 30.56 -8.70
N HIS A 10 -0.61 31.10 -9.81
CA HIS A 10 -0.94 30.64 -11.16
C HIS A 10 -0.40 29.24 -11.41
N ALA A 11 0.80 28.93 -10.92
CA ALA A 11 1.34 27.58 -10.99
C ALA A 11 0.46 26.57 -10.24
N ARG A 12 -0.02 26.91 -9.04
CA ARG A 12 -0.94 26.06 -8.26
C ARG A 12 -2.26 25.87 -8.98
N THR A 13 -2.88 26.94 -9.50
CA THR A 13 -4.14 26.84 -10.27
C THR A 13 -3.99 25.93 -11.49
N LEU A 14 -2.88 26.05 -12.23
CA LEU A 14 -2.57 25.18 -13.36
C LEU A 14 -2.41 23.72 -12.91
N LEU A 15 -1.63 23.47 -11.85
CA LEU A 15 -1.43 22.12 -11.33
C LEU A 15 -2.74 21.49 -10.86
N ILE A 16 -3.59 22.22 -10.15
CA ILE A 16 -4.92 21.74 -9.74
C ILE A 16 -5.78 21.41 -10.95
N HIS A 17 -5.79 22.26 -12.00
CA HIS A 17 -6.55 22.01 -13.22
C HIS A 17 -6.13 20.72 -13.94
N TYR A 18 -4.83 20.45 -13.97
CA TYR A 18 -4.26 19.25 -14.57
C TYR A 18 -4.07 18.09 -13.60
N ARG A 19 -4.68 18.14 -12.41
CA ARG A 19 -4.61 17.08 -11.38
C ARG A 19 -3.17 16.70 -11.01
N TRP A 20 -2.31 17.70 -10.89
CA TRP A 20 -0.90 17.57 -10.55
C TRP A 20 -0.07 16.71 -11.52
N ASP A 21 -0.61 16.39 -12.70
CA ASP A 21 0.10 15.71 -13.78
C ASP A 21 0.93 16.73 -14.57
N VAL A 22 2.20 16.84 -14.16
CA VAL A 22 3.17 17.79 -14.74
C VAL A 22 3.49 17.45 -16.19
N GLU A 23 3.58 16.16 -16.53
CA GLU A 23 3.88 15.70 -17.88
C GLU A 23 2.75 16.08 -18.85
N LYS A 24 1.50 15.84 -18.44
CA LYS A 24 0.32 16.25 -19.20
C LYS A 24 0.26 17.77 -19.39
N LEU A 25 0.54 18.54 -18.35
CA LEU A 25 0.59 20.01 -18.45
C LEU A 25 1.64 20.46 -19.46
N ILE A 26 2.85 19.88 -19.43
CA ILE A 26 3.93 20.20 -20.36
C ILE A 26 3.55 19.80 -21.79
N ALA A 27 2.97 18.62 -21.99
CA ALA A 27 2.53 18.16 -23.30
C ALA A 27 1.50 19.11 -23.95
N VAL A 28 0.49 19.53 -23.18
CA VAL A 28 -0.53 20.48 -23.67
C VAL A 28 0.07 21.87 -23.89
N TYR A 29 1.02 22.29 -23.06
CA TYR A 29 1.75 23.55 -23.25
C TYR A 29 2.53 23.55 -24.58
N VAL A 30 3.23 22.47 -24.90
CA VAL A 30 3.98 22.32 -26.16
C VAL A 30 3.03 22.31 -27.37
N GLU A 31 1.88 21.65 -27.26
CA GLU A 31 0.92 21.52 -28.37
C GLU A 31 0.11 22.81 -28.62
N LYS A 32 -0.41 23.44 -27.56
CA LYS A 32 -1.42 24.52 -27.66
C LYS A 32 -0.94 25.89 -27.17
N GLY A 33 0.24 25.96 -26.58
CA GLY A 33 0.86 27.19 -26.09
C GLY A 33 0.28 27.74 -24.79
N LYS A 34 0.95 28.78 -24.26
CA LYS A 34 0.68 29.42 -22.95
C LYS A 34 -0.75 29.96 -22.81
N ALA A 35 -1.26 30.64 -23.84
CA ALA A 35 -2.57 31.29 -23.78
C ALA A 35 -3.72 30.28 -23.62
N SER A 36 -3.63 29.12 -24.28
CA SER A 36 -4.67 28.08 -24.21
C SER A 36 -4.74 27.45 -22.82
N ILE A 37 -3.59 27.10 -22.24
CA ILE A 37 -3.54 26.48 -20.89
C ILE A 37 -4.04 27.45 -19.81
N PHE A 38 -3.76 28.76 -19.96
CA PHE A 38 -4.19 29.79 -19.00
C PHE A 38 -5.70 30.02 -19.07
N ALA A 39 -6.25 30.18 -20.28
CA ALA A 39 -7.68 30.35 -20.47
C ALA A 39 -8.47 29.12 -19.97
N GLY A 40 -7.98 27.91 -20.20
CA GLY A 40 -8.61 26.67 -19.71
C GLY A 40 -8.58 26.54 -18.18
N ALA A 41 -7.48 26.98 -17.55
CA ALA A 41 -7.31 26.93 -16.10
C ALA A 41 -8.00 28.08 -15.35
N GLY A 42 -8.41 29.15 -16.04
CA GLY A 42 -8.96 30.36 -15.41
C GLY A 42 -7.84 31.22 -14.80
N VAL A 43 -6.74 31.36 -15.53
CA VAL A 43 -5.59 32.19 -15.15
C VAL A 43 -5.50 33.33 -16.15
N THR A 44 -5.53 34.57 -15.67
CA THR A 44 -5.29 35.75 -16.49
C THR A 44 -3.80 35.80 -16.83
N SER A 45 -3.45 35.80 -18.12
CA SER A 45 -2.05 36.05 -18.53
C SER A 45 -1.72 37.49 -18.20
N ASP A 46 -0.62 37.74 -17.49
CA ASP A 46 -0.14 39.08 -17.11
C ASP A 46 -0.20 40.04 -18.30
N ILE A 47 -1.31 40.78 -18.43
CA ILE A 47 -1.29 42.09 -19.04
C ILE A 47 -1.24 43.00 -17.82
N ILE A 48 -0.02 43.33 -17.41
CA ILE A 48 0.21 44.55 -16.65
C ILE A 48 -0.20 45.67 -17.60
N VAL A 49 -1.46 46.05 -17.56
CA VAL A 49 -1.82 47.40 -17.98
C VAL A 49 -1.32 48.24 -16.82
N ASP A 50 -0.17 48.88 -17.00
CA ASP A 50 0.18 50.07 -16.22
C ASP A 50 -0.89 51.11 -16.55
N LEU A 51 -2.05 50.98 -15.91
CA LEU A 51 -3.01 52.06 -15.80
C LEU A 51 -2.49 52.95 -14.67
N ASP A 52 -2.18 54.19 -15.03
CA ASP A 52 -1.81 55.24 -14.10
C ASP A 52 -2.64 55.14 -12.81
N PRO A 53 -2.03 55.28 -11.62
CA PRO A 53 -2.75 55.20 -10.37
C PRO A 53 -3.93 56.20 -10.41
N PRO A 54 -5.17 55.75 -10.17
CA PRO A 54 -6.28 56.67 -10.06
C PRO A 54 -5.97 57.66 -8.94
N GLU A 55 -6.29 58.93 -9.16
CA GLU A 55 -6.34 59.95 -8.10
C GLU A 55 -7.03 59.36 -6.86
N PRO A 56 -6.55 59.64 -5.64
CA PRO A 56 -7.04 58.97 -4.44
C PRO A 56 -8.48 59.39 -4.15
N SER A 57 -9.45 58.72 -4.74
CA SER A 57 -10.81 58.71 -4.24
C SER A 57 -10.79 57.98 -2.90
N THR A 58 -11.19 58.65 -1.83
CA THR A 58 -11.22 58.08 -0.48
C THR A 58 -12.18 56.90 -0.37
N THR A 59 -13.11 56.78 -1.30
CA THR A 59 -14.17 55.77 -1.33
C THR A 59 -14.30 55.15 -2.72
N VAL A 60 -14.70 53.87 -2.75
CA VAL A 60 -14.94 53.05 -3.93
C VAL A 60 -16.31 52.38 -3.77
N MET A 61 -17.16 52.45 -4.79
CA MET A 61 -18.48 51.80 -4.78
C MET A 61 -18.36 50.31 -5.13
N CYS A 62 -18.93 49.44 -4.29
CA CYS A 62 -18.94 48.00 -4.53
C CYS A 62 -20.17 47.58 -5.35
N ASN A 63 -19.97 47.06 -6.57
CA ASN A 63 -21.05 46.64 -7.47
C ASN A 63 -21.85 45.38 -7.02
N ILE A 64 -21.65 44.89 -5.80
CA ILE A 64 -22.31 43.69 -5.27
C ILE A 64 -23.29 44.07 -4.17
N CYS A 65 -22.83 44.79 -3.14
CA CYS A 65 -23.68 45.32 -2.08
C CYS A 65 -24.22 46.73 -2.38
N MET A 66 -23.67 47.42 -3.39
CA MET A 66 -23.97 48.80 -3.77
C MET A 66 -23.57 49.85 -2.73
N ASP A 67 -22.66 49.51 -1.81
CA ASP A 67 -22.16 50.43 -0.77
C ASP A 67 -20.86 51.13 -1.20
N ASP A 68 -20.67 52.37 -0.74
CA ASP A 68 -19.41 53.10 -0.81
C ASP A 68 -18.49 52.71 0.35
N VAL A 69 -17.34 52.11 0.04
CA VAL A 69 -16.38 51.61 1.03
C VAL A 69 -15.03 52.31 0.89
N SER A 70 -14.24 52.30 1.96
CA SER A 70 -12.86 52.81 1.93
C SER A 70 -12.02 52.09 0.87
N ALA A 71 -11.12 52.81 0.21
CA ALA A 71 -10.11 52.21 -0.67
C ALA A 71 -9.21 51.16 0.03
N THR A 72 -9.15 51.16 1.37
CA THR A 72 -8.42 50.15 2.16
C THR A 72 -9.22 48.87 2.41
N GLU A 73 -10.54 48.90 2.19
CA GLU A 73 -11.48 47.81 2.46
C GLU A 73 -11.94 47.10 1.18
N VAL A 74 -11.22 47.31 0.08
CA VAL A 74 -11.45 46.64 -1.19
C VAL A 74 -10.27 45.76 -1.57
N THR A 75 -10.55 44.67 -2.27
CA THR A 75 -9.54 43.78 -2.82
C THR A 75 -9.75 43.64 -4.32
N ASN A 76 -8.68 43.84 -5.08
CA ASN A 76 -8.61 43.62 -6.53
C ASN A 76 -7.99 42.24 -6.82
N MET A 77 -8.59 41.51 -7.77
CA MET A 77 -8.09 40.22 -8.24
C MET A 77 -7.23 40.38 -9.51
N ASP A 78 -6.48 39.34 -9.89
CA ASP A 78 -5.67 39.35 -11.13
C ASP A 78 -6.51 39.61 -12.41
N CYS A 79 -7.81 39.35 -12.36
CA CYS A 79 -8.75 39.65 -13.44
C CYS A 79 -9.12 41.14 -13.56
N GLY A 80 -8.62 41.99 -12.66
CA GLY A 80 -8.91 43.43 -12.58
C GLY A 80 -10.20 43.80 -11.88
N HIS A 81 -11.01 42.81 -11.44
CA HIS A 81 -12.25 43.08 -10.71
C HIS A 81 -12.00 43.37 -9.23
N CYS A 82 -12.62 44.46 -8.75
CA CYS A 82 -12.47 44.98 -7.40
C CYS A 82 -13.81 45.03 -6.66
N PHE A 83 -13.86 44.50 -5.44
CA PHE A 83 -15.05 44.48 -4.59
C PHE A 83 -14.66 44.65 -3.12
N CYS A 84 -15.62 45.00 -2.26
CA CYS A 84 -15.36 45.14 -0.83
C CYS A 84 -15.01 43.79 -0.17
N ASN A 85 -14.18 43.85 0.88
CA ASN A 85 -13.69 42.67 1.59
C ASN A 85 -14.82 41.85 2.22
N SER A 86 -15.92 42.48 2.63
CA SER A 86 -17.10 41.78 3.17
C SER A 86 -17.78 40.90 2.12
N CYS A 87 -18.00 41.40 0.90
CA CYS A 87 -18.56 40.62 -0.21
C CYS A 87 -17.63 39.49 -0.65
N TRP A 88 -16.32 39.73 -0.74
CA TRP A 88 -15.34 38.67 -1.01
C TRP A 88 -15.39 37.58 0.05
N THR A 89 -15.38 37.97 1.33
CA THR A 89 -15.38 37.03 2.45
C THR A 89 -16.62 36.14 2.43
N GLU A 90 -17.81 36.70 2.22
CA GLU A 90 -19.03 35.90 2.15
C GLU A 90 -19.09 34.99 0.93
N HIS A 91 -18.64 35.47 -0.23
CA HIS A 91 -18.52 34.64 -1.42
C HIS A 91 -17.61 33.43 -1.16
N PHE A 92 -16.47 33.63 -0.53
CA PHE A 92 -15.55 32.54 -0.17
C PHE A 92 -16.14 31.58 0.85
N ILE A 93 -16.79 32.07 1.91
CA ILE A 93 -17.44 31.24 2.91
C ILE A 93 -18.50 30.34 2.27
N VAL A 94 -19.34 30.89 1.40
CA VAL A 94 -20.34 30.11 0.66
C VAL A 94 -19.65 29.06 -0.20
N LYS A 95 -18.64 29.43 -0.98
CA LYS A 95 -17.94 28.50 -1.89
C LYS A 95 -17.18 27.38 -1.17
N ILE A 96 -16.58 27.67 -0.02
CA ILE A 96 -15.92 26.67 0.84
C ILE A 96 -16.95 25.69 1.40
N ASN A 97 -18.12 26.18 1.83
CA ASN A 97 -19.19 25.32 2.35
C ASN A 97 -19.88 24.49 1.25
N GLU A 98 -19.95 24.99 0.02
CA GLU A 98 -20.41 24.24 -1.16
C GLU A 98 -19.39 23.18 -1.64
N GLY A 99 -18.21 23.08 -1.02
CA GLY A 99 -17.15 22.13 -1.43
C GLY A 99 -16.39 22.54 -2.70
N GLN A 100 -16.51 23.80 -3.14
CA GLN A 100 -15.82 24.33 -4.33
C GLN A 100 -14.43 24.92 -4.00
N SER A 101 -13.83 24.50 -2.88
CA SER A 101 -12.55 25.00 -2.36
C SER A 101 -11.38 24.88 -3.33
N LYS A 102 -11.40 23.90 -4.24
CA LYS A 102 -10.31 23.64 -5.20
C LYS A 102 -10.11 24.79 -6.20
N ARG A 103 -11.20 25.43 -6.65
CA ARG A 103 -11.19 26.41 -7.76
C ARG A 103 -12.30 27.43 -7.59
N ILE A 104 -12.12 28.36 -6.65
CA ILE A 104 -13.07 29.44 -6.38
C ILE A 104 -12.94 30.49 -7.49
N ARG A 105 -14.01 30.72 -8.27
CA ARG A 105 -14.03 31.72 -9.34
C ARG A 105 -14.35 33.12 -8.80
N CYS A 106 -13.90 34.14 -9.52
CA CYS A 106 -14.29 35.52 -9.32
C CYS A 106 -15.82 35.67 -9.33
N MET A 107 -16.34 36.56 -8.48
CA MET A 107 -17.79 36.82 -8.36
C MET A 107 -18.36 37.64 -9.53
N ALA A 108 -17.51 38.24 -10.38
CA ALA A 108 -17.95 39.02 -11.52
C ALA A 108 -18.66 38.14 -12.57
N HIS A 109 -19.72 38.69 -13.16
CA HIS A 109 -20.51 37.98 -14.16
C HIS A 109 -19.67 37.58 -15.37
N LYS A 110 -19.71 36.29 -15.73
CA LYS A 110 -18.93 35.66 -16.82
C LYS A 110 -17.41 35.71 -16.66
N CYS A 111 -16.88 36.06 -15.48
CA CYS A 111 -15.46 35.91 -15.21
C CYS A 111 -15.14 34.45 -14.84
N ASN A 112 -14.13 33.87 -15.50
CA ASN A 112 -13.68 32.50 -15.24
C ASN A 112 -12.39 32.43 -14.43
N ASP A 113 -11.87 33.59 -14.01
CA ASP A 113 -10.59 33.63 -13.31
C ASP A 113 -10.71 33.10 -11.89
N ILE A 114 -9.72 32.30 -11.50
CA ILE A 114 -9.63 31.67 -10.18
C ILE A 114 -9.02 32.68 -9.20
N CYS A 115 -9.65 32.80 -8.04
CA CYS A 115 -9.19 33.67 -6.96
C CYS A 115 -7.92 33.10 -6.33
N ASP A 116 -7.00 33.97 -5.95
CA ASP A 116 -5.77 33.59 -5.25
C ASP A 116 -6.08 32.99 -3.87
N GLU A 117 -5.54 31.78 -3.62
CA GLU A 117 -5.65 31.06 -2.35
C GLU A 117 -5.14 31.89 -1.16
N ALA A 118 -4.13 32.73 -1.34
CA ALA A 118 -3.59 33.58 -0.28
C ALA A 118 -4.59 34.69 0.11
N ILE A 119 -5.26 35.30 -0.87
CA ILE A 119 -6.33 36.28 -0.65
C ILE A 119 -7.53 35.60 0.03
N VAL A 120 -7.95 34.43 -0.46
CA VAL A 120 -9.04 33.65 0.15
C VAL A 120 -8.73 33.36 1.61
N ARG A 121 -7.52 32.85 1.90
CA ARG A 121 -7.07 32.55 3.26
C ARG A 121 -7.11 33.79 4.15
N LYS A 122 -6.54 34.91 3.68
CA LYS A 122 -6.49 36.17 4.43
C LYS A 122 -7.90 36.62 4.81
N LEU A 123 -8.78 36.82 3.83
CA LEU A 123 -10.12 37.39 4.05
C LEU A 123 -11.02 36.46 4.87
N VAL A 124 -10.96 35.14 4.65
CA VAL A 124 -11.74 34.19 5.45
C VAL A 124 -11.21 34.11 6.88
N SER A 125 -9.89 34.15 7.09
CA SER A 125 -9.29 34.06 8.43
C SER A 125 -9.65 35.24 9.34
N GLU A 126 -9.88 36.42 8.77
CA GLU A 126 -10.28 37.62 9.52
C GLU A 126 -11.67 37.47 10.17
N LYS A 127 -12.58 36.70 9.55
CA LYS A 127 -13.96 36.53 10.02
C LYS A 127 -14.26 35.15 10.61
N ARG A 128 -13.69 34.09 10.03
CA ARG A 128 -13.95 32.67 10.34
C ARG A 128 -12.65 31.84 10.24
N PRO A 129 -11.78 31.88 11.28
CA PRO A 129 -10.55 31.08 11.30
C PRO A 129 -10.79 29.58 11.10
N ASP A 130 -11.90 29.05 11.64
CA ASP A 130 -12.32 27.66 11.50
C ASP A 130 -12.57 27.25 10.04
N LEU A 131 -13.12 28.15 9.23
CA LEU A 131 -13.33 27.91 7.81
C LEU A 131 -12.04 28.06 6.98
N ALA A 132 -11.11 28.91 7.42
CA ALA A 132 -9.79 29.00 6.79
C ALA A 132 -8.99 27.70 6.99
N GLU A 133 -9.01 27.11 8.19
CA GLU A 133 -8.41 25.78 8.43
C GLU A 133 -9.10 24.69 7.60
N LYS A 134 -10.43 24.74 7.49
CA LYS A 134 -11.19 23.82 6.63
C LYS A 134 -10.81 23.97 5.16
N PHE A 135 -10.60 25.19 4.68
CA PHE A 135 -10.13 25.47 3.32
C PHE A 135 -8.74 24.88 3.08
N ASP A 136 -7.79 25.10 4.00
CA ASP A 136 -6.45 24.52 3.91
C ASP A 136 -6.47 23.00 3.88
N ARG A 137 -7.31 22.38 4.72
CA ARG A 137 -7.51 20.93 4.71
C ARG A 137 -8.06 20.45 3.36
N PHE A 138 -9.07 21.12 2.80
CA PHE A 138 -9.64 20.74 1.51
C PHE A 138 -8.65 20.89 0.34
N LEU A 139 -7.77 21.89 0.38
CA LEU A 139 -6.69 22.02 -0.60
C LEU A 139 -5.68 20.87 -0.46
N LEU A 140 -5.32 20.48 0.76
CA LEU A 140 -4.44 19.34 1.00
C LEU A 140 -5.08 18.02 0.55
N GLU A 141 -6.34 17.78 0.89
CA GLU A 141 -7.10 16.60 0.47
C GLU A 141 -7.18 16.55 -1.06
N SER A 142 -7.45 17.69 -1.71
CA SER A 142 -7.42 17.80 -3.18
C SER A 142 -6.06 17.41 -3.76
N TYR A 143 -4.96 17.87 -3.18
CA TYR A 143 -3.62 17.50 -3.64
C TYR A 143 -3.42 15.99 -3.61
N ILE A 144 -3.86 15.33 -2.54
CA ILE A 144 -3.65 13.89 -2.35
C ILE A 144 -4.60 13.06 -3.21
N GLU A 145 -5.86 13.47 -3.33
CA GLU A 145 -6.86 12.77 -4.16
C GLU A 145 -6.60 12.88 -5.65
N ASP A 146 -6.18 14.08 -6.11
CA ASP A 146 -6.01 14.34 -7.54
C ASP A 146 -4.62 13.89 -8.03
N ASN A 147 -3.63 13.70 -7.15
CA ASN A 147 -2.27 13.31 -7.50
C ASN A 147 -2.05 11.79 -7.40
N LYS A 148 -1.92 11.12 -8.55
CA LYS A 148 -1.64 9.68 -8.63
C LYS A 148 -0.38 9.21 -7.87
N MET A 149 0.61 10.10 -7.71
CA MET A 149 1.88 9.84 -7.04
C MET A 149 1.84 10.14 -5.54
N VAL A 150 0.69 10.48 -4.97
CA VAL A 150 0.54 10.76 -3.53
C VAL A 150 -0.67 10.04 -2.99
N LYS A 151 -0.53 9.29 -1.89
CA LYS A 151 -1.67 8.62 -1.26
C LYS A 151 -1.60 8.64 0.26
N TRP A 152 -2.77 8.65 0.89
CA TRP A 152 -2.91 8.50 2.33
C TRP A 152 -2.44 7.13 2.80
N CYS A 153 -1.83 7.07 3.99
CA CYS A 153 -1.53 5.81 4.65
C CYS A 153 -2.84 5.11 5.10
N PRO A 154 -3.08 3.85 4.70
CA PRO A 154 -4.34 3.15 5.00
C PRO A 154 -4.44 2.63 6.44
N SER A 155 -3.57 3.09 7.34
CA SER A 155 -3.55 2.68 8.76
C SER A 155 -4.90 2.90 9.44
N VAL A 156 -5.26 1.99 10.35
CA VAL A 156 -6.48 2.07 11.16
C VAL A 156 -6.06 1.98 12.64
N PRO A 157 -6.26 3.04 13.45
CA PRO A 157 -6.73 4.38 13.07
C PRO A 157 -5.74 5.12 12.15
N HIS A 158 -6.24 6.08 11.37
CA HIS A 158 -5.43 6.82 10.39
C HIS A 158 -4.30 7.60 11.06
N CYS A 159 -3.06 7.33 10.66
CA CYS A 159 -1.85 7.93 11.26
C CYS A 159 -1.62 9.40 10.86
N GLY A 160 -2.35 9.90 9.86
CA GLY A 160 -2.24 11.28 9.38
C GLY A 160 -1.15 11.51 8.33
N ASN A 161 -0.40 10.48 7.94
CA ASN A 161 0.66 10.59 6.95
C ASN A 161 0.14 10.34 5.52
N ALA A 162 0.62 11.13 4.57
CA ALA A 162 0.53 10.86 3.14
C ALA A 162 1.92 10.52 2.59
N ILE A 163 2.00 9.56 1.67
CA ILE A 163 3.24 9.10 1.06
C ILE A 163 3.27 9.57 -0.39
N ARG A 164 4.39 10.16 -0.80
CA ARG A 164 4.67 10.54 -2.18
C ARG A 164 5.73 9.62 -2.78
N VAL A 165 5.52 9.17 -4.01
CA VAL A 165 6.49 8.40 -4.79
C VAL A 165 6.99 9.23 -5.97
N GLU A 166 8.23 8.99 -6.41
CA GLU A 166 8.86 9.78 -7.48
C GLU A 166 8.88 9.08 -8.84
N ASN A 167 8.97 7.74 -8.85
CA ASN A 167 9.24 6.97 -10.06
C ASN A 167 8.00 6.23 -10.58
N ASP A 168 7.56 5.20 -9.84
CA ASP A 168 6.52 4.27 -10.29
C ASP A 168 5.40 4.13 -9.24
N GLU A 169 4.17 4.06 -9.73
CA GLU A 169 2.97 3.79 -8.95
C GLU A 169 2.89 2.32 -8.50
N PHE A 170 3.57 1.42 -9.21
CA PHE A 170 3.63 -0.02 -8.91
C PHE A 170 4.77 -0.32 -7.94
N CYS A 171 4.65 0.20 -6.72
CA CYS A 171 5.60 -0.07 -5.65
C CYS A 171 4.91 -0.45 -4.33
N GLU A 172 5.70 -1.03 -3.43
CA GLU A 172 5.33 -1.25 -2.04
C GLU A 172 6.09 -0.23 -1.19
N VAL A 173 5.42 0.33 -0.16
CA VAL A 173 5.99 1.39 0.68
C VAL A 173 5.77 1.08 2.15
N GLU A 174 6.69 1.52 3.01
CA GLU A 174 6.54 1.48 4.45
C GLU A 174 6.35 2.89 5.00
N CYS A 175 5.21 3.13 5.66
CA CYS A 175 4.95 4.41 6.31
C CYS A 175 5.86 4.60 7.54
N LEU A 176 6.06 5.85 7.97
CA LEU A 176 6.74 6.16 9.24
C LEU A 176 6.07 5.51 10.46
N CYS A 177 4.75 5.24 10.39
CA CYS A 177 4.02 4.50 11.43
C CYS A 177 4.32 2.98 11.45
N GLY A 178 5.08 2.47 10.48
CA GLY A 178 5.46 1.06 10.35
C GLY A 178 4.53 0.21 9.48
N LEU A 179 3.41 0.76 8.99
CA LEU A 179 2.52 0.02 8.09
C LEU A 179 3.14 -0.13 6.70
N GLN A 180 3.26 -1.36 6.23
CA GLN A 180 3.65 -1.70 4.87
C GLN A 180 2.41 -1.98 4.01
N PHE A 181 2.34 -1.38 2.82
CA PHE A 181 1.20 -1.55 1.92
C PHE A 181 1.59 -1.36 0.45
N CYS A 182 0.76 -1.88 -0.46
CA CYS A 182 0.89 -1.62 -1.89
C CYS A 182 0.44 -0.19 -2.20
N PHE A 183 1.30 0.61 -2.81
CA PHE A 183 0.98 2.00 -3.16
C PHE A 183 -0.17 2.07 -4.17
N SER A 184 -0.26 1.14 -5.12
CA SER A 184 -1.31 1.16 -6.14
C SER A 184 -2.71 0.89 -5.57
N CYS A 185 -2.91 -0.22 -4.84
CA CYS A 185 -4.24 -0.65 -4.37
C CYS A 185 -4.54 -0.36 -2.89
N LEU A 186 -3.59 0.17 -2.12
CA LEU A 186 -3.70 0.45 -0.68
C LEU A 186 -3.99 -0.77 0.21
N SER A 187 -3.90 -1.99 -0.34
CA SER A 187 -4.00 -3.24 0.42
C SER A 187 -2.64 -3.65 0.98
N GLU A 188 -2.61 -4.76 1.73
CA GLU A 188 -1.34 -5.33 2.20
C GLU A 188 -0.38 -5.63 1.03
N THR A 189 0.92 -5.59 1.32
CA THR A 189 1.97 -5.90 0.34
C THR A 189 1.77 -7.30 -0.19
N HIS A 190 1.57 -7.43 -1.50
CA HIS A 190 1.13 -8.67 -2.13
C HIS A 190 2.03 -9.07 -3.30
N SER A 191 3.19 -8.44 -3.49
CA SER A 191 4.15 -8.85 -4.51
C SER A 191 4.71 -10.26 -4.20
N PRO A 192 4.82 -11.17 -5.20
CA PRO A 192 4.78 -10.95 -6.65
C PRO A 192 3.41 -11.19 -7.32
N CYS A 193 2.31 -10.98 -6.60
CA CYS A 193 0.96 -11.00 -7.17
C CYS A 193 0.57 -9.60 -7.64
N SER A 194 -0.09 -9.48 -8.81
CA SER A 194 -0.62 -8.19 -9.27
C SER A 194 -1.83 -7.76 -8.42
N CYS A 195 -2.13 -6.45 -8.37
CA CYS A 195 -3.26 -5.93 -7.60
C CYS A 195 -4.60 -6.61 -7.96
N VAL A 196 -4.82 -6.86 -9.25
CA VAL A 196 -6.05 -7.51 -9.76
C VAL A 196 -6.16 -8.96 -9.28
N MET A 197 -5.09 -9.73 -9.45
CA MET A 197 -5.06 -11.13 -8.97
C MET A 197 -5.22 -11.20 -7.45
N TRP A 198 -4.61 -10.25 -6.73
CA TRP A 198 -4.69 -10.19 -5.28
C TRP A 198 -6.10 -9.86 -4.79
N GLU A 199 -6.78 -8.91 -5.42
CA GLU A 199 -8.18 -8.58 -5.11
C GLU A 199 -9.08 -9.80 -5.30
N LEU A 200 -8.92 -10.51 -6.42
CA LEU A 200 -9.68 -11.72 -6.72
C LEU A 200 -9.37 -12.86 -5.74
N TRP A 201 -8.10 -13.06 -5.41
CA TRP A 201 -7.69 -14.06 -4.42
C TRP A 201 -8.33 -13.79 -3.07
N THR A 202 -8.23 -12.54 -2.60
CA THR A 202 -8.78 -12.12 -1.31
C THR A 202 -10.30 -12.29 -1.28
N LYS A 203 -10.97 -11.94 -2.38
CA LYS A 203 -12.42 -12.16 -2.52
C LYS A 203 -12.75 -13.66 -2.46
N LYS A 204 -12.04 -14.50 -3.22
CA LYS A 204 -12.23 -15.95 -3.23
C LYS A 204 -12.01 -16.57 -1.85
N CYS A 205 -10.98 -16.12 -1.11
CA CYS A 205 -10.74 -16.57 0.27
C CYS A 205 -11.85 -16.18 1.24
N ARG A 206 -12.49 -15.01 1.04
CA ARG A 206 -13.64 -14.59 1.86
C ARG A 206 -14.90 -15.40 1.54
N ASP A 207 -15.12 -15.70 0.26
CA ASP A 207 -16.32 -16.39 -0.22
C ASP A 207 -16.25 -17.91 0.04
N GLU A 208 -15.06 -18.50 -0.02
CA GLU A 208 -14.82 -19.93 0.20
C GLU A 208 -14.31 -20.23 1.62
N SER A 209 -15.23 -20.43 2.58
CA SER A 209 -14.83 -20.83 3.94
C SER A 209 -14.14 -22.21 3.96
N GLU A 210 -13.04 -22.33 4.72
CA GLU A 210 -12.20 -23.55 4.83
C GLU A 210 -13.00 -24.82 5.20
N THR A 211 -14.08 -24.67 5.97
CA THR A 211 -14.97 -25.77 6.36
C THR A 211 -15.84 -26.27 5.20
N VAL A 212 -16.31 -25.37 4.32
CA VAL A 212 -17.18 -25.71 3.18
C VAL A 212 -16.40 -26.46 2.10
N ASN A 213 -15.12 -26.12 1.88
CA ASN A 213 -14.33 -26.74 0.83
C ASN A 213 -13.90 -28.19 1.13
N TRP A 214 -13.55 -28.53 2.38
CA TRP A 214 -13.33 -29.93 2.78
C TRP A 214 -14.63 -30.75 2.74
N MET A 215 -15.73 -30.17 3.23
CA MET A 215 -17.06 -30.81 3.23
C MET A 215 -17.51 -31.13 1.80
N THR A 216 -17.30 -30.25 0.83
CA THR A 216 -17.77 -30.42 -0.57
C THR A 216 -17.09 -31.59 -1.30
N VAL A 217 -15.86 -31.95 -0.90
CA VAL A 217 -15.10 -33.04 -1.54
C VAL A 217 -15.54 -34.43 -1.07
N HIS A 218 -15.93 -34.57 0.20
CA HIS A 218 -16.21 -35.87 0.83
C HIS A 218 -17.68 -36.09 1.20
N THR A 219 -18.54 -35.08 1.04
CA THR A 219 -19.95 -35.13 1.43
C THR A 219 -20.87 -34.70 0.28
N LYS A 220 -22.11 -35.18 0.26
CA LYS A 220 -23.16 -34.72 -0.66
C LYS A 220 -24.29 -34.01 0.09
N PRO A 221 -24.87 -32.94 -0.47
CA PRO A 221 -25.96 -32.22 0.17
C PRO A 221 -27.25 -33.05 0.14
N CYS A 222 -27.97 -33.08 1.25
CA CYS A 222 -29.29 -33.70 1.31
C CYS A 222 -30.30 -32.94 0.42
N PRO A 223 -31.10 -33.60 -0.44
CA PRO A 223 -32.05 -32.93 -1.33
C PRO A 223 -33.27 -32.31 -0.62
N LYS A 224 -33.43 -32.57 0.69
CA LYS A 224 -34.53 -32.01 1.51
C LYS A 224 -34.07 -30.86 2.41
N CYS A 225 -32.89 -30.96 3.00
CA CYS A 225 -32.43 -30.01 4.02
C CYS A 225 -31.05 -29.40 3.75
N HIS A 226 -30.41 -29.78 2.64
CA HIS A 226 -29.10 -29.30 2.16
C HIS A 226 -27.91 -29.50 3.10
N LYS A 227 -28.10 -30.11 4.29
CA LYS A 227 -27.00 -30.49 5.16
C LYS A 227 -26.07 -31.51 4.47
N PRO A 228 -24.75 -31.37 4.62
CA PRO A 228 -23.76 -32.30 4.07
C PRO A 228 -23.91 -33.69 4.71
N VAL A 229 -23.84 -34.74 3.90
CA VAL A 229 -23.92 -36.14 4.32
C VAL A 229 -22.70 -36.87 3.78
N GLU A 230 -21.95 -37.52 4.66
CA GLU A 230 -20.80 -38.36 4.31
C GLU A 230 -21.25 -39.79 3.98
N LYS A 231 -20.56 -40.47 3.06
CA LYS A 231 -20.86 -41.86 2.72
C LYS A 231 -20.15 -42.81 3.70
N ASN A 232 -20.92 -43.44 4.58
CA ASN A 232 -20.45 -44.45 5.52
C ASN A 232 -20.69 -45.88 5.00
N GLY A 233 -19.91 -46.31 4.00
CA GLY A 233 -19.91 -47.70 3.50
C GLY A 233 -20.07 -47.83 1.98
N GLY A 234 -20.30 -49.06 1.50
CA GLY A 234 -20.37 -49.36 0.06
C GLY A 234 -21.69 -48.99 -0.62
N CYS A 235 -22.79 -48.88 0.12
CA CYS A 235 -24.13 -48.67 -0.45
C CYS A 235 -24.31 -47.27 -1.05
N ASN A 236 -24.86 -47.20 -2.27
CA ASN A 236 -25.16 -45.93 -2.95
C ASN A 236 -26.49 -45.30 -2.52
N LEU A 237 -27.27 -45.94 -1.64
CA LEU A 237 -28.40 -45.31 -0.97
C LEU A 237 -27.92 -44.78 0.39
N VAL A 238 -27.85 -43.45 0.52
CA VAL A 238 -27.47 -42.78 1.77
C VAL A 238 -28.70 -42.15 2.43
N SER A 239 -28.68 -42.06 3.76
CA SER A 239 -29.75 -41.44 4.54
C SER A 239 -29.22 -40.24 5.30
N CYS A 240 -29.87 -39.09 5.13
CA CYS A 240 -29.58 -37.91 5.93
C CYS A 240 -30.19 -38.04 7.33
N ILE A 241 -29.61 -37.34 8.31
CA ILE A 241 -30.13 -37.22 9.68
C ILE A 241 -31.56 -36.65 9.70
N CYS A 242 -31.96 -35.86 8.69
CA CYS A 242 -33.34 -35.36 8.55
C CYS A 242 -34.35 -36.42 8.10
N GLY A 243 -33.91 -37.67 7.87
CA GLY A 243 -34.72 -38.81 7.48
C GLY A 243 -34.90 -39.02 5.98
N GLN A 244 -34.45 -38.08 5.13
CA GLN A 244 -34.49 -38.20 3.67
C GLN A 244 -33.41 -39.17 3.17
N ALA A 245 -33.84 -40.22 2.46
CA ALA A 245 -32.94 -41.09 1.71
C ALA A 245 -32.71 -40.51 0.31
N PHE A 246 -31.49 -40.65 -0.22
CA PHE A 246 -31.17 -40.16 -1.55
C PHE A 246 -30.04 -40.98 -2.18
N CYS A 247 -29.97 -40.93 -3.50
CA CYS A 247 -28.95 -41.63 -4.26
C CYS A 247 -27.61 -40.89 -4.15
N TRP A 248 -26.57 -41.55 -3.66
CA TRP A 248 -25.21 -41.02 -3.59
C TRP A 248 -24.66 -40.67 -4.98
N LEU A 249 -25.04 -41.41 -6.03
CA LEU A 249 -24.49 -41.17 -7.36
C LEU A 249 -24.96 -39.82 -7.93
N CYS A 250 -26.26 -39.54 -7.90
CA CYS A 250 -26.82 -38.35 -8.54
C CYS A 250 -27.36 -37.28 -7.58
N GLY A 251 -27.36 -37.51 -6.27
CA GLY A 251 -27.90 -36.56 -5.26
C GLY A 251 -29.42 -36.45 -5.22
N GLY A 252 -30.15 -37.22 -6.05
CA GLY A 252 -31.61 -37.14 -6.17
C GLY A 252 -32.33 -37.83 -5.02
N ALA A 253 -33.45 -37.24 -4.56
CA ALA A 253 -34.29 -37.82 -3.50
C ALA A 253 -34.87 -39.17 -3.90
N THR A 254 -34.87 -40.14 -2.98
CA THR A 254 -35.37 -41.50 -3.21
C THR A 254 -36.18 -42.02 -2.02
N GLY A 255 -36.86 -43.16 -2.21
CA GLY A 255 -37.35 -43.99 -1.12
C GLY A 255 -36.23 -44.79 -0.43
N ARG A 256 -36.58 -45.57 0.60
CA ARG A 256 -35.64 -46.44 1.34
C ARG A 256 -35.46 -47.85 0.74
N ASN A 257 -36.40 -48.26 -0.11
CA ASN A 257 -36.38 -49.59 -0.73
C ASN A 257 -35.32 -49.64 -1.83
N HIS A 258 -34.38 -50.58 -1.72
CA HIS A 258 -33.32 -50.81 -2.70
C HIS A 258 -32.82 -52.26 -2.64
N THR A 259 -32.24 -52.73 -3.74
CA THR A 259 -31.37 -53.91 -3.80
C THR A 259 -29.91 -53.44 -3.93
N TRP A 260 -28.95 -54.36 -3.87
CA TRP A 260 -27.54 -54.03 -4.07
C TRP A 260 -27.25 -53.32 -5.41
N SER A 261 -28.07 -53.60 -6.42
CA SER A 261 -27.90 -53.14 -7.80
C SER A 261 -28.92 -52.09 -8.26
N ASN A 262 -29.98 -51.79 -7.50
CA ASN A 262 -30.97 -50.81 -7.92
C ASN A 262 -31.75 -50.17 -6.76
N ILE A 263 -32.03 -48.86 -6.85
CA ILE A 263 -32.91 -48.14 -5.91
C ILE A 263 -34.32 -48.11 -6.52
N THR A 264 -35.34 -48.58 -5.77
CA THR A 264 -36.70 -48.71 -6.28
C THR A 264 -37.25 -47.33 -6.70
N ASN A 265 -37.81 -47.24 -7.92
CA ASN A 265 -38.34 -46.00 -8.53
C ASN A 265 -37.31 -44.88 -8.77
N HIS A 266 -36.03 -45.21 -8.89
CA HIS A 266 -34.96 -44.25 -9.18
C HIS A 266 -34.09 -44.74 -10.35
N SER A 267 -33.90 -43.91 -11.37
CA SER A 267 -33.07 -44.20 -12.53
C SER A 267 -32.11 -43.04 -12.79
N CYS A 268 -30.85 -43.19 -12.43
CA CYS A 268 -29.79 -42.19 -12.63
C CYS A 268 -28.61 -42.69 -13.47
N GLY A 269 -28.70 -43.91 -14.02
CA GLY A 269 -27.63 -44.54 -14.82
C GLY A 269 -27.57 -44.11 -16.28
N ARG A 270 -28.42 -43.17 -16.73
CA ARG A 270 -28.28 -42.55 -18.05
C ARG A 270 -27.16 -41.51 -17.97
N TYR A 271 -26.06 -41.78 -18.68
CA TYR A 271 -24.95 -40.87 -18.86
C TYR A 271 -25.45 -39.51 -19.38
N LYS A 272 -25.18 -38.45 -18.62
CA LYS A 272 -25.44 -37.06 -19.03
C LYS A 272 -24.08 -36.39 -19.13
N GLU A 273 -23.51 -36.43 -20.31
CA GLU A 273 -22.16 -35.98 -20.62
C GLU A 273 -21.87 -34.57 -20.06
N ASP A 274 -22.82 -33.64 -20.16
CA ASP A 274 -22.64 -32.27 -19.69
C ASP A 274 -22.63 -32.14 -18.17
N SER A 275 -23.45 -32.92 -17.45
CA SER A 275 -23.55 -32.86 -15.99
C SER A 275 -22.32 -33.47 -15.32
N GLU A 276 -21.77 -34.54 -15.89
CA GLU A 276 -20.56 -35.19 -15.38
C GLU A 276 -19.32 -34.34 -15.69
N LYS A 277 -19.20 -33.81 -16.91
CA LYS A 277 -18.14 -32.86 -17.27
C LYS A 277 -18.19 -31.58 -16.43
N MET A 278 -19.37 -31.08 -16.05
CA MET A 278 -19.48 -29.91 -15.15
C MET A 278 -19.11 -30.26 -13.70
N ALA A 279 -19.54 -31.42 -13.19
CA ALA A 279 -19.19 -31.87 -11.85
C ALA A 279 -17.69 -32.19 -11.72
N GLU A 280 -17.08 -32.79 -12.74
CA GLU A 280 -15.63 -33.04 -12.80
C GLU A 280 -14.82 -31.75 -12.89
N ARG A 281 -15.26 -30.78 -13.70
CA ARG A 281 -14.64 -29.45 -13.76
C ARG A 281 -14.72 -28.74 -12.41
N ALA A 282 -15.92 -28.65 -11.82
CA ALA A 282 -16.09 -28.05 -10.50
C ALA A 282 -15.23 -28.72 -9.41
N LYS A 283 -15.08 -30.05 -9.46
CA LYS A 283 -14.21 -30.81 -8.56
C LYS A 283 -12.72 -30.50 -8.80
N ARG A 284 -12.31 -30.40 -10.06
CA ARG A 284 -10.93 -30.03 -10.46
C ARG A 284 -10.59 -28.62 -9.98
N ASP A 285 -11.47 -27.67 -10.21
CA ASP A 285 -11.28 -26.27 -9.83
C ASP A 285 -11.18 -26.11 -8.31
N LEU A 286 -12.02 -26.84 -7.56
CA LEU A 286 -11.98 -26.87 -6.11
C LEU A 286 -10.67 -27.46 -5.57
N TYR A 287 -10.20 -28.59 -6.12
CA TYR A 287 -8.92 -29.17 -5.71
C TYR A 287 -7.75 -28.29 -6.06
N ARG A 288 -7.77 -27.65 -7.24
CA ARG A 288 -6.77 -26.67 -7.65
C ARG A 288 -6.73 -25.53 -6.65
N TYR A 289 -7.87 -24.92 -6.32
CA TYR A 289 -7.92 -23.87 -5.31
C TYR A 289 -7.37 -24.34 -3.96
N MET A 290 -7.84 -25.48 -3.45
CA MET A 290 -7.37 -26.05 -2.17
C MET A 290 -5.85 -26.23 -2.14
N HIS A 291 -5.26 -26.71 -3.24
CA HIS A 291 -3.83 -26.92 -3.36
C HIS A 291 -3.02 -25.63 -3.16
N TYR A 292 -3.40 -24.55 -3.84
CA TYR A 292 -2.73 -23.25 -3.76
C TYR A 292 -3.06 -22.53 -2.45
N HIS A 293 -4.32 -22.60 -2.01
CA HIS A 293 -4.78 -21.98 -0.77
C HIS A 293 -4.06 -22.54 0.46
N ASN A 294 -3.92 -23.87 0.56
CA ASN A 294 -3.25 -24.48 1.70
C ASN A 294 -1.78 -24.06 1.81
N ARG A 295 -1.07 -23.91 0.68
CA ARG A 295 0.33 -23.46 0.68
C ARG A 295 0.46 -21.98 1.02
N TYR A 296 -0.34 -21.13 0.38
CA TYR A 296 -0.45 -19.72 0.73
C TYR A 296 -0.70 -19.56 2.25
N LYS A 297 -1.67 -20.31 2.78
CA LYS A 297 -2.06 -20.25 4.18
C LYS A 297 -0.95 -20.75 5.11
N ALA A 298 -0.29 -21.86 4.77
CA ALA A 298 0.83 -22.40 5.55
C ALA A 298 2.00 -21.40 5.65
N HIS A 299 2.37 -20.75 4.55
CA HIS A 299 3.47 -19.79 4.56
C HIS A 299 3.09 -18.47 5.24
N THR A 300 1.87 -17.98 5.09
CA THR A 300 1.41 -16.78 5.83
C THR A 300 1.31 -17.03 7.34
N ASP A 301 0.94 -18.22 7.77
CA ASP A 301 0.93 -18.57 9.19
C ASP A 301 2.35 -18.79 9.73
N SER A 302 3.27 -19.33 8.93
CA SER A 302 4.71 -19.41 9.26
C SER A 302 5.34 -18.02 9.40
N PHE A 303 5.03 -17.10 8.47
CA PHE A 303 5.47 -15.70 8.50
C PHE A 303 5.07 -15.00 9.82
N LYS A 304 3.86 -15.26 10.33
CA LYS A 304 3.39 -14.72 11.61
C LYS A 304 4.17 -15.27 12.81
N GLN A 305 4.57 -16.54 12.77
CA GLN A 305 5.38 -17.16 13.82
C GLN A 305 6.81 -16.61 13.80
N GLU A 306 7.42 -16.55 12.62
CA GLU A 306 8.74 -15.96 12.40
C GLU A 306 8.77 -14.51 12.93
N SER A 307 7.70 -13.73 12.74
CA SER A 307 7.58 -12.35 13.26
C SER A 307 7.80 -12.26 14.77
N ARG A 308 7.28 -13.23 15.53
CA ARG A 308 7.49 -13.33 16.98
C ARG A 308 8.90 -13.80 17.33
N LEU A 309 9.44 -14.74 16.56
CA LEU A 309 10.81 -15.21 16.72
C LEU A 309 11.81 -14.05 16.55
N ARG A 310 11.59 -13.17 15.57
CA ARG A 310 12.46 -12.01 15.32
C ARG A 310 12.62 -11.09 16.53
N GLU A 311 11.52 -10.78 17.22
CA GLU A 311 11.54 -9.96 18.44
C GLU A 311 12.41 -10.64 19.51
N THR A 312 12.17 -11.93 19.75
CA THR A 312 12.89 -12.74 20.74
C THR A 312 14.39 -12.82 20.42
N VAL A 313 14.74 -13.10 19.17
CA VAL A 313 16.13 -13.22 18.73
C VAL A 313 16.86 -11.88 18.77
N LYS A 314 16.20 -10.76 18.43
CA LYS A 314 16.78 -9.42 18.56
C LYS A 314 17.12 -9.08 20.02
N GLU A 315 16.24 -9.43 20.96
CA GLU A 315 16.49 -9.23 22.38
C GLU A 315 17.67 -10.08 22.86
N LYS A 316 17.71 -11.37 22.51
CA LYS A 316 18.84 -12.27 22.80
C LYS A 316 20.17 -11.74 22.26
N VAL A 317 20.20 -11.32 21.00
CA VAL A 317 21.39 -10.75 20.35
C VAL A 317 21.87 -9.50 21.10
N SER A 318 20.95 -8.59 21.46
CA SER A 318 21.31 -7.37 22.20
C SER A 318 21.91 -7.68 23.58
N ASN A 319 21.39 -8.69 24.28
CA ASN A 319 21.91 -9.12 25.58
C ASN A 319 23.30 -9.77 25.49
N LEU A 320 23.52 -10.60 24.47
CA LEU A 320 24.81 -11.26 24.22
C LEU A 320 25.89 -10.24 23.83
N GLU A 321 25.56 -9.28 22.96
CA GLU A 321 26.47 -8.19 22.57
C GLU A 321 26.88 -7.29 23.74
N ALA A 322 26.00 -7.12 24.73
CA ALA A 322 26.27 -6.36 25.94
C ALA A 322 27.13 -7.13 26.96
N THR A 323 27.01 -8.45 27.01
CA THR A 323 27.61 -9.30 28.04
C THR A 323 28.99 -9.82 27.64
N ASP A 324 29.21 -10.14 26.36
CA ASP A 324 30.44 -10.79 25.91
C ASP A 324 31.19 -9.96 24.84
N SER A 325 32.40 -9.54 25.19
CA SER A 325 33.24 -8.68 24.35
C SER A 325 33.95 -9.41 23.21
N LYS A 326 33.94 -10.75 23.21
CA LYS A 326 34.73 -11.55 22.26
C LYS A 326 34.02 -11.85 20.93
N TRP A 327 32.69 -11.84 20.89
CA TRP A 327 31.89 -12.22 19.72
C TRP A 327 30.88 -11.13 19.39
N ARG A 328 31.28 -10.17 18.55
CA ARG A 328 30.60 -8.86 18.44
C ARG A 328 29.84 -8.58 17.15
N ASP A 329 29.57 -9.59 16.33
CA ASP A 329 28.82 -9.37 15.10
C ASP A 329 27.79 -10.46 14.85
N PHE A 330 26.59 -10.25 15.39
CA PHE A 330 25.40 -11.05 15.10
C PHE A 330 24.56 -10.44 13.96
N SER A 331 25.14 -9.52 13.16
CA SER A 331 24.43 -8.94 12.02
C SER A 331 23.97 -10.01 11.03
N TRP A 332 24.69 -11.14 10.92
CA TRP A 332 24.30 -12.28 10.09
C TRP A 332 22.94 -12.88 10.48
N ILE A 333 22.59 -12.89 11.77
CA ILE A 333 21.28 -13.34 12.25
C ILE A 333 20.21 -12.33 11.85
N THR A 334 20.43 -11.05 12.11
CA THR A 334 19.45 -10.00 11.77
C THR A 334 19.23 -9.90 10.26
N ASN A 335 20.29 -10.06 9.46
CA ASN A 335 20.24 -10.10 8.00
C ASN A 335 19.54 -11.38 7.51
N GLY A 336 19.85 -12.53 8.11
CA GLY A 336 19.19 -13.81 7.83
C GLY A 336 17.70 -13.77 8.11
N LEU A 337 17.28 -13.26 9.28
CA LEU A 337 15.88 -13.04 9.62
C LEU A 337 15.21 -12.09 8.61
N CYS A 338 15.79 -10.91 8.37
CA CYS A 338 15.24 -9.97 7.40
C CYS A 338 15.10 -10.58 6.00
N ARG A 339 16.02 -11.46 5.59
CA ARG A 339 15.92 -12.22 4.33
C ARG A 339 14.80 -13.24 4.38
N LEU A 340 14.73 -14.03 5.45
CA LEU A 340 13.70 -15.04 5.67
C LEU A 340 12.30 -14.42 5.52
N PHE A 341 12.02 -13.30 6.21
CA PHE A 341 10.74 -12.59 6.08
C PHE A 341 10.39 -12.22 4.65
N ARG A 342 11.33 -11.60 3.93
CA ARG A 342 11.10 -11.14 2.56
C ARG A 342 10.82 -12.33 1.63
N SER A 343 11.63 -13.38 1.75
CA SER A 343 11.50 -14.57 0.92
C SER A 343 10.23 -15.37 1.25
N ARG A 344 9.87 -15.48 2.53
CA ARG A 344 8.60 -16.09 2.98
C ARG A 344 7.39 -15.31 2.48
N ARG A 345 7.45 -13.98 2.50
CA ARG A 345 6.42 -13.11 1.95
C ARG A 345 6.26 -13.32 0.44
N ALA A 346 7.35 -13.19 -0.31
CA ALA A 346 7.37 -13.43 -1.76
C ALA A 346 6.82 -14.81 -2.11
N LEU A 347 7.24 -15.85 -1.39
CA LEU A 347 6.76 -17.21 -1.60
C LEU A 347 5.25 -17.34 -1.30
N SER A 348 4.76 -16.74 -0.22
CA SER A 348 3.33 -16.76 0.13
C SER A 348 2.48 -16.24 -1.03
N TYR A 349 2.81 -15.04 -1.55
CA TYR A 349 2.04 -14.40 -2.62
C TYR A 349 2.32 -14.95 -4.02
N SER A 350 3.37 -15.78 -4.18
CA SER A 350 3.63 -16.50 -5.43
C SER A 350 2.59 -17.59 -5.73
N TYR A 351 1.92 -18.16 -4.71
CA TYR A 351 0.85 -19.16 -4.94
C TYR A 351 -0.45 -18.57 -5.49
N PRO A 352 -0.99 -17.46 -4.94
CA PRO A 352 -2.08 -16.72 -5.60
C PRO A 352 -1.75 -16.32 -7.03
N PHE A 353 -0.51 -15.84 -7.27
CA PHE A 353 -0.04 -15.52 -8.61
C PHE A 353 -0.12 -16.74 -9.54
N ALA A 354 0.48 -17.86 -9.15
CA ALA A 354 0.50 -19.10 -9.95
C ALA A 354 -0.91 -19.66 -10.21
N PHE A 355 -1.80 -19.57 -9.21
CA PHE A 355 -3.19 -20.00 -9.33
C PHE A 355 -3.88 -19.32 -10.53
N TYR A 356 -3.76 -18.00 -10.64
CA TYR A 356 -4.36 -17.21 -11.72
C TYR A 356 -3.56 -17.25 -13.03
N MET A 357 -2.23 -17.15 -12.95
CA MET A 357 -1.36 -17.14 -14.14
C MET A 357 -1.53 -18.40 -14.99
N PHE A 358 -1.62 -19.56 -14.33
CA PHE A 358 -1.74 -20.86 -15.01
C PHE A 358 -3.16 -21.43 -14.92
N GLY A 359 -4.15 -20.60 -14.58
CA GLY A 359 -5.56 -20.98 -14.56
C GLY A 359 -6.20 -20.97 -15.95
N ASP A 360 -7.37 -21.59 -16.07
CA ASP A 360 -8.10 -21.75 -17.33
C ASP A 360 -8.93 -20.53 -17.74
N ASP A 361 -9.03 -19.51 -16.86
CA ASP A 361 -9.96 -18.39 -17.06
C ASP A 361 -9.25 -17.08 -17.47
N PHE A 362 -8.16 -16.71 -16.79
CA PHE A 362 -7.63 -15.34 -16.84
C PHE A 362 -6.75 -15.03 -18.07
N PHE A 363 -5.98 -16.02 -18.52
CA PHE A 363 -4.98 -15.86 -19.60
C PHE A 363 -5.12 -16.93 -20.68
N LYS A 364 -6.33 -17.46 -20.89
CA LYS A 364 -6.53 -18.57 -21.82
C LYS A 364 -6.18 -18.23 -23.27
N ASP A 365 -6.50 -17.00 -23.68
CA ASP A 365 -6.32 -16.54 -25.06
C ASP A 365 -4.92 -15.93 -25.32
N GLU A 366 -4.12 -15.75 -24.27
CA GLU A 366 -2.78 -15.14 -24.34
C GLU A 366 -1.66 -16.16 -24.59
N MET A 367 -1.87 -17.42 -24.21
CA MET A 367 -0.85 -18.47 -24.26
C MET A 367 -1.44 -19.81 -24.69
N THR A 368 -0.75 -20.51 -25.59
CA THR A 368 -1.13 -21.88 -25.96
C THR A 368 -1.02 -22.82 -24.75
N GLU A 369 -1.78 -23.92 -24.76
CA GLU A 369 -1.76 -24.91 -23.66
C GLU A 369 -0.35 -25.45 -23.41
N ARG A 370 0.40 -25.75 -24.47
CA ARG A 370 1.78 -26.23 -24.38
C ARG A 370 2.75 -25.19 -23.78
N GLU A 371 2.63 -23.93 -24.18
CA GLU A 371 3.47 -22.86 -23.61
C GLU A 371 3.14 -22.62 -22.13
N ARG A 372 1.86 -22.70 -21.77
CA ARG A 372 1.39 -22.60 -20.39
C ARG A 372 1.98 -23.71 -19.52
N GLU A 373 1.93 -24.96 -19.96
CA GLU A 373 2.51 -26.08 -19.24
C GLU A 373 4.03 -25.91 -19.03
N ILE A 374 4.77 -25.53 -20.07
CA ILE A 374 6.23 -25.31 -19.98
C ILE A 374 6.55 -24.20 -18.98
N LYS A 375 5.87 -23.06 -19.10
CA LYS A 375 6.06 -21.91 -18.20
C LYS A 375 5.64 -22.24 -16.76
N GLN A 376 4.56 -23.00 -16.58
CA GLN A 376 4.09 -23.46 -15.28
C GLN A 376 5.14 -24.34 -14.61
N HIS A 377 5.66 -25.36 -15.31
CA HIS A 377 6.67 -26.25 -14.76
C HIS A 377 7.97 -25.52 -14.40
N LEU A 378 8.43 -24.60 -15.25
CA LEU A 378 9.62 -23.82 -14.96
C LEU A 378 9.43 -22.93 -13.72
N PHE A 379 8.28 -22.27 -13.62
CA PHE A 379 7.93 -21.44 -12.47
C PHE A 379 7.80 -22.26 -11.19
N GLU A 380 7.09 -23.38 -11.23
CA GLU A 380 6.89 -24.26 -10.06
C GLU A 380 8.20 -24.89 -9.58
N ASP A 381 9.13 -25.23 -10.48
CA ASP A 381 10.48 -25.68 -10.12
C ASP A 381 11.26 -24.58 -9.39
N GLN A 382 11.24 -23.35 -9.89
CA GLN A 382 11.86 -22.20 -9.20
C GLN A 382 11.22 -21.93 -7.83
N GLN A 383 9.88 -22.00 -7.75
CA GLN A 383 9.12 -21.85 -6.51
C GLN A 383 9.53 -22.93 -5.48
N GLN A 384 9.66 -24.19 -5.91
CA GLN A 384 10.08 -25.29 -5.05
C GLN A 384 11.53 -25.15 -4.57
N GLN A 385 12.45 -24.71 -5.44
CA GLN A 385 13.83 -24.42 -5.06
C GLN A 385 13.88 -23.31 -4.00
N LEU A 386 13.10 -22.24 -4.19
CA LEU A 386 13.00 -21.15 -3.21
C LEU A 386 12.44 -21.67 -1.88
N GLU A 387 11.32 -22.40 -1.91
CA GLU A 387 10.69 -23.00 -0.72
C GLU A 387 11.70 -23.82 0.09
N SER A 388 12.41 -24.75 -0.55
CA SER A 388 13.41 -25.59 0.13
C SER A 388 14.51 -24.80 0.83
N ASN A 389 14.99 -23.72 0.22
CA ASN A 389 16.04 -22.88 0.82
C ASN A 389 15.51 -21.97 1.92
N VAL A 390 14.27 -21.49 1.79
CA VAL A 390 13.57 -20.74 2.85
C VAL A 390 13.38 -21.62 4.09
N GLU A 391 12.92 -22.86 3.94
CA GLU A 391 12.75 -23.78 5.08
C GLU A 391 14.09 -24.12 5.76
N LYS A 392 15.16 -24.34 4.98
CA LYS A 392 16.51 -24.54 5.54
C LYS A 392 16.98 -23.32 6.32
N LEU A 393 16.80 -22.12 5.76
CA LEU A 393 17.18 -20.88 6.42
C LEU A 393 16.41 -20.68 7.72
N SER A 394 15.09 -20.92 7.70
CA SER A 394 14.23 -20.86 8.89
C SER A 394 14.73 -21.81 9.98
N LYS A 395 14.97 -23.08 9.62
CA LYS A 395 15.51 -24.09 10.54
C LYS A 395 16.80 -23.63 11.23
N PHE A 396 17.79 -23.14 10.47
CA PHE A 396 19.06 -22.70 11.06
C PHE A 396 18.93 -21.45 11.94
N LEU A 397 17.96 -20.58 11.66
CA LEU A 397 17.68 -19.38 12.46
C LEU A 397 16.91 -19.69 13.76
N GLU A 398 16.24 -20.83 13.83
CA GLU A 398 15.55 -21.34 15.03
C GLU A 398 16.47 -22.10 15.99
N GLU A 399 17.68 -22.46 15.57
CA GLU A 399 18.61 -23.20 16.43
C GLU A 399 19.04 -22.37 17.66
N PRO A 400 19.18 -23.00 18.85
CA PRO A 400 19.63 -22.33 20.07
C PRO A 400 21.14 -22.07 20.03
N PHE A 401 21.58 -21.17 19.14
CA PHE A 401 22.99 -20.82 18.95
C PHE A 401 23.63 -20.22 20.22
N ASP A 402 22.82 -19.71 21.15
CA ASP A 402 23.25 -19.20 22.45
C ASP A 402 23.73 -20.29 23.41
N GLU A 403 23.36 -21.54 23.16
CA GLU A 403 23.76 -22.70 23.97
C GLU A 403 24.93 -23.47 23.34
N TYR A 404 25.37 -23.08 22.15
CA TYR A 404 26.35 -23.83 21.36
C TYR A 404 27.79 -23.46 21.67
N PRO A 405 28.72 -24.43 21.53
CA PRO A 405 30.14 -24.15 21.55
C PRO A 405 30.57 -23.33 20.32
N GLU A 406 31.66 -22.61 20.47
CA GLU A 406 32.20 -21.65 19.51
C GLU A 406 32.27 -22.16 18.06
N GLU A 407 32.75 -23.39 17.88
CA GLU A 407 32.89 -24.04 16.57
C GLU A 407 31.55 -24.28 15.88
N GLN A 408 30.52 -24.65 16.64
CA GLN A 408 29.17 -24.88 16.09
C GLN A 408 28.51 -23.56 15.70
N VAL A 409 28.70 -22.49 16.47
CA VAL A 409 28.19 -21.16 16.11
C VAL A 409 28.82 -20.67 14.79
N MET A 410 30.11 -20.91 14.56
CA MET A 410 30.74 -20.59 13.27
C MET A 410 30.13 -21.38 12.10
N GLN A 411 29.80 -22.66 12.30
CA GLN A 411 29.17 -23.48 11.27
C GLN A 411 27.77 -22.95 10.93
N VAL A 412 26.95 -22.67 11.94
CA VAL A 412 25.60 -22.08 11.76
C VAL A 412 25.69 -20.73 11.06
N ARG A 413 26.63 -19.86 11.47
CA ARG A 413 26.88 -18.56 10.82
C ARG A 413 27.15 -18.72 9.33
N MET A 414 28.05 -19.63 8.95
CA MET A 414 28.38 -19.87 7.54
C MET A 414 27.18 -20.35 6.74
N GLN A 415 26.40 -21.29 7.30
CA GLN A 415 25.18 -21.80 6.65
C GLN A 415 24.14 -20.69 6.46
N VAL A 416 23.89 -19.86 7.48
CA VAL A 416 22.93 -18.77 7.40
C VAL A 416 23.35 -17.71 6.37
N ILE A 417 24.63 -17.33 6.33
CA ILE A 417 25.13 -16.37 5.32
C ILE A 417 24.95 -16.94 3.91
N ASN A 418 25.34 -18.19 3.69
CA ASN A 418 25.21 -18.83 2.38
C ASN A 418 23.74 -18.94 1.93
N LEU A 419 22.87 -19.46 2.81
CA LEU A 419 21.43 -19.58 2.53
C LEU A 419 20.77 -18.21 2.33
N THR A 420 21.21 -17.18 3.03
CA THR A 420 20.70 -15.81 2.84
C THR A 420 20.98 -15.29 1.42
N VAL A 421 22.18 -15.55 0.90
CA VAL A 421 22.57 -15.15 -0.47
C VAL A 421 21.81 -15.97 -1.51
N ILE A 422 21.77 -17.29 -1.35
CA ILE A 422 21.06 -18.20 -2.28
C ILE A 422 19.58 -17.83 -2.34
N THR A 423 18.95 -17.59 -1.19
CA THR A 423 17.52 -17.29 -1.13
C THR A 423 17.20 -15.90 -1.73
N ASP A 424 18.08 -14.90 -1.57
CA ASP A 424 17.94 -13.60 -2.26
C ASP A 424 18.02 -13.76 -3.78
N ASP A 425 18.98 -14.54 -4.28
CA ASP A 425 19.16 -14.81 -5.71
C ASP A 425 17.96 -15.57 -6.30
N LEU A 426 17.44 -16.58 -5.60
CA LEU A 426 16.23 -17.30 -6.02
C LEU A 426 15.00 -16.39 -6.05
N CYS A 427 14.84 -15.49 -5.08
CA CYS A 427 13.78 -14.49 -5.15
C CYS A 427 13.92 -13.57 -6.37
N LYS A 428 15.12 -13.05 -6.64
CA LYS A 428 15.36 -12.20 -7.83
C LYS A 428 14.99 -12.93 -9.11
N LYS A 429 15.48 -14.15 -9.30
CA LYS A 429 15.19 -14.97 -10.49
C LYS A 429 13.71 -15.26 -10.65
N MET A 430 13.00 -15.56 -9.55
CA MET A 430 11.55 -15.76 -9.60
C MET A 430 10.83 -14.48 -10.05
N TYR A 431 11.23 -13.31 -9.54
CA TYR A 431 10.65 -12.03 -9.96
C TYR A 431 10.98 -11.69 -11.41
N GLU A 432 12.23 -11.87 -11.84
CA GLU A 432 12.65 -11.68 -13.23
C GLU A 432 11.86 -12.59 -14.17
N CYS A 433 11.59 -13.84 -13.78
CA CYS A 433 10.75 -14.75 -14.54
C CYS A 433 9.30 -14.25 -14.62
N ILE A 434 8.74 -13.78 -13.50
CA ILE A 434 7.39 -13.22 -13.48
C ILE A 434 7.29 -11.97 -14.36
N GLU A 435 8.20 -11.02 -14.24
CA GLU A 435 8.16 -9.75 -14.96
C GLU A 435 8.43 -9.93 -16.45
N ASN A 436 9.45 -10.70 -16.83
CA ASN A 436 9.90 -10.78 -18.22
C ASN A 436 9.23 -11.93 -18.99
N ASP A 437 9.20 -13.14 -18.42
CA ASP A 437 8.78 -14.35 -19.14
C ASP A 437 7.28 -14.61 -19.04
N LEU A 438 6.65 -14.21 -17.93
CA LEU A 438 5.22 -14.42 -17.70
C LEU A 438 4.42 -13.18 -18.08
N LEU A 439 4.55 -12.09 -17.33
CA LEU A 439 3.77 -10.87 -17.52
C LEU A 439 4.21 -10.07 -18.75
N GLY A 440 5.52 -9.95 -18.98
CA GLY A 440 6.08 -9.25 -20.15
C GLY A 440 5.75 -9.90 -21.50
N SER A 441 5.30 -11.15 -21.49
CA SER A 441 4.88 -11.88 -22.69
C SER A 441 3.42 -11.69 -23.07
N LEU A 442 2.62 -11.03 -22.21
CA LEU A 442 1.19 -10.81 -22.44
C LEU A 442 0.96 -9.68 -23.46
N GLN A 443 -0.02 -9.85 -24.35
CA GLN A 443 -0.31 -8.90 -25.43
C GLN A 443 -1.38 -7.87 -25.06
N PHE A 444 -2.40 -8.27 -24.29
CA PHE A 444 -3.60 -7.43 -24.07
C PHE A 444 -3.77 -6.94 -22.63
N THR A 445 -3.17 -7.61 -21.66
CA THR A 445 -3.42 -7.31 -20.23
C THR A 445 -2.17 -6.86 -19.50
N ILE A 446 -2.14 -5.60 -19.08
CA ILE A 446 -1.01 -5.03 -18.32
C ILE A 446 -1.19 -5.38 -16.84
N HIS A 447 -0.54 -6.46 -16.41
CA HIS A 447 -0.37 -6.78 -15.01
C HIS A 447 1.02 -6.33 -14.57
N ASN A 448 1.07 -5.45 -13.57
CA ASN A 448 2.32 -5.01 -12.97
C ASN A 448 2.41 -5.50 -11.53
N ILE A 449 3.63 -5.83 -11.11
CA ILE A 449 3.97 -6.18 -9.74
C ILE A 449 4.97 -5.17 -9.21
N ALA A 450 5.04 -5.01 -7.89
CA ALA A 450 6.11 -4.22 -7.30
C ALA A 450 7.44 -4.96 -7.44
N PRO A 451 8.52 -4.30 -7.86
CA PRO A 451 9.80 -4.94 -8.11
C PRO A 451 10.42 -5.51 -6.84
N TYR A 452 11.21 -6.57 -6.98
CA TYR A 452 11.90 -7.15 -5.84
C TYR A 452 13.04 -6.26 -5.35
N GLN A 453 13.03 -5.93 -4.06
CA GLN A 453 14.10 -5.18 -3.41
C GLN A 453 14.80 -6.05 -2.37
N SER A 454 16.08 -6.40 -2.61
CA SER A 454 16.90 -7.18 -1.67
C SER A 454 17.01 -6.52 -0.28
N LYS A 455 16.97 -5.19 -0.22
CA LYS A 455 17.03 -4.43 1.03
C LYS A 455 15.67 -4.31 1.72
N GLY A 456 14.62 -4.89 1.16
CA GLY A 456 13.24 -4.77 1.62
C GLY A 456 12.57 -3.51 1.10
N ILE A 457 11.33 -3.32 1.55
CA ILE A 457 10.51 -2.15 1.20
C ILE A 457 11.17 -0.88 1.73
N GLU A 458 11.20 0.14 0.87
CA GLU A 458 11.66 1.46 1.25
C GLU A 458 10.72 2.11 2.28
N ARG A 459 11.32 2.51 3.40
CA ARG A 459 10.63 3.29 4.43
C ARG A 459 10.59 4.75 4.00
N ALA A 460 9.39 5.32 4.01
CA ALA A 460 9.17 6.72 3.72
C ALA A 460 9.99 7.61 4.65
N ALA A 461 10.56 8.67 4.09
CA ALA A 461 11.24 9.72 4.83
C ALA A 461 10.37 10.98 4.88
N GLU A 462 10.59 11.82 5.89
CA GLU A 462 9.95 13.14 5.92
C GLU A 462 10.41 13.97 4.72
N LEU A 463 9.45 14.59 4.03
CA LEU A 463 9.73 15.54 2.96
C LEU A 463 10.44 16.75 3.57
N ALA A 464 11.75 16.85 3.35
CA ALA A 464 12.52 18.02 3.71
C ALA A 464 12.07 19.20 2.85
N ILE A 465 11.19 20.05 3.39
CA ILE A 465 10.81 21.32 2.75
C ILE A 465 11.99 22.26 2.90
N GLY A 466 12.94 22.19 1.96
CA GLY A 466 13.99 23.18 1.83
C GLY A 466 13.37 24.55 1.58
N ARG A 467 13.45 25.46 2.55
CA ARG A 467 13.30 26.89 2.27
C ARG A 467 14.39 27.25 1.26
N SER A 468 14.00 27.45 0.01
CA SER A 468 14.89 28.02 -1.00
C SER A 468 15.17 29.48 -0.65
N THR A 469 16.12 29.68 0.25
CA THR A 469 16.92 30.91 0.32
C THR A 469 18.31 30.50 -0.14
N GLN A 470 18.60 30.80 -1.40
CA GLN A 470 19.95 30.70 -1.95
C GLN A 470 20.90 31.53 -1.09
N ALA A 471 21.82 30.84 -0.41
CA ALA A 471 23.13 31.37 -0.06
C ALA A 471 24.15 30.26 -0.35
N SER A 472 24.34 29.96 -1.65
CA SER A 472 25.44 29.14 -2.12
C SER A 472 26.66 30.04 -2.34
N SER A 473 27.56 30.05 -1.36
CA SER A 473 28.97 30.39 -1.58
C SER A 473 29.82 29.19 -1.23
N ILE A 474 30.09 28.40 -2.27
CA ILE A 474 31.35 27.74 -2.61
C ILE A 474 32.32 27.52 -1.43
N ASN A 475 32.58 26.25 -1.11
CA ASN A 475 33.96 25.75 -1.03
C ASN A 475 33.99 24.22 -1.21
N LYS A 476 34.42 23.81 -2.40
CA LYS A 476 35.04 22.50 -2.67
C LYS A 476 36.39 22.47 -1.95
N CYS A 477 36.70 21.37 -1.27
CA CYS A 477 38.09 20.92 -1.23
C CYS A 477 38.17 19.40 -1.22
N GLN A 478 38.93 18.89 -2.19
CA GLN A 478 39.21 17.50 -2.48
C GLN A 478 40.29 16.96 -1.53
N LYS A 479 40.25 15.65 -1.27
CA LYS A 479 41.38 14.88 -0.74
C LYS A 479 42.44 14.67 -1.82
N ALA A 480 43.72 14.79 -1.46
CA ALA A 480 44.80 13.96 -2.03
C ALA A 480 46.04 13.97 -1.09
N ASP A 481 46.76 12.85 -1.17
CA ASP A 481 47.87 12.28 -0.39
C ASP A 481 49.13 13.14 -0.11
N GLY A 482 49.93 12.69 0.88
CA GLY A 482 51.23 13.24 1.33
C GLY A 482 52.41 13.06 0.34
N PRO A 483 53.69 13.33 0.72
CA PRO A 483 54.38 12.69 1.85
C PRO A 483 55.45 13.51 2.63
N ALA A 484 55.86 12.95 3.79
CA ALA A 484 57.16 12.96 4.50
C ALA A 484 58.01 14.26 4.65
N SER A 485 58.31 14.64 5.91
CA SER A 485 59.67 14.58 6.51
C SER A 485 59.77 15.39 7.82
N GLY A 486 60.32 14.77 8.87
CA GLY A 486 61.42 15.36 9.64
C GLY A 486 61.15 16.20 10.90
N CYS A 487 61.55 15.61 12.02
CA CYS A 487 62.25 16.20 13.17
C CYS A 487 61.49 16.46 14.48
N MET A 488 62.08 15.84 15.50
CA MET A 488 61.83 15.84 16.96
C MET A 488 61.93 17.22 17.59
N ILE A 489 61.24 17.47 18.73
CA ILE A 489 61.81 17.85 20.06
C ILE A 489 60.76 17.48 21.16
N GLU A 490 61.27 16.96 22.28
CA GLU A 490 60.64 16.64 23.58
C GLU A 490 59.96 17.89 24.23
N SER A 491 59.15 17.89 25.30
CA SER A 491 59.19 17.17 26.57
C SER A 491 57.92 17.44 27.41
N ASP A 492 57.74 16.63 28.45
CA ASP A 492 57.06 16.89 29.74
C ASP A 492 55.56 16.53 29.94
N LEU A 493 55.37 15.34 30.51
CA LEU A 493 54.32 14.89 31.46
C LEU A 493 54.49 15.58 32.85
N PRO A 494 53.70 15.31 33.91
CA PRO A 494 52.29 14.85 34.03
C PRO A 494 51.49 15.63 35.12
N SER A 495 50.20 15.28 35.34
CA SER A 495 49.49 15.14 36.64
C SER A 495 47.97 15.32 36.43
N ALA A 496 47.11 14.31 36.60
CA ALA A 496 46.58 13.67 37.83
C ALA A 496 45.19 14.21 38.28
N SER A 497 44.18 13.35 38.10
CA SER A 497 43.07 12.98 39.01
C SER A 497 42.10 14.00 39.65
N GLY A 498 40.79 13.66 39.56
CA GLY A 498 39.71 14.02 40.50
C GLY A 498 38.35 14.10 39.79
N THR A 499 37.46 13.08 39.83
CA THR A 499 36.28 12.90 40.74
C THR A 499 35.44 14.18 40.93
N SER A 500 34.11 14.23 40.88
CA SER A 500 32.99 13.30 40.73
C SER A 500 31.69 14.15 40.64
N ASP A 501 30.57 13.50 40.33
CA ASP A 501 29.20 13.83 40.74
C ASP A 501 28.27 14.77 39.93
N GLU A 502 27.25 14.09 39.40
CA GLU A 502 25.81 14.32 39.60
C GLU A 502 25.00 15.32 38.74
N ILE A 503 24.01 14.73 38.04
CA ILE A 503 22.57 15.07 38.07
C ILE A 503 22.10 16.29 37.24
N ASN A 504 21.38 16.06 36.13
CA ASN A 504 19.89 16.06 36.05
C ASN A 504 19.36 16.32 34.61
N HIS A 505 18.64 15.34 34.07
CA HIS A 505 17.66 15.52 33.00
C HIS A 505 16.32 16.01 33.60
N SER A 506 15.70 17.03 33.00
CA SER A 506 14.30 17.40 33.27
C SER A 506 13.49 17.41 31.98
N SER A 507 12.76 16.33 31.75
CA SER A 507 11.63 16.25 30.80
C SER A 507 10.36 16.80 31.47
N ARG A 508 9.69 17.78 30.84
CA ARG A 508 8.36 18.25 31.26
C ARG A 508 7.26 17.57 30.42
N LYS A 509 6.62 16.56 31.00
CA LYS A 509 5.27 16.09 30.66
C LYS A 509 4.23 17.08 31.22
N ARG A 510 3.16 17.34 30.47
CA ARG A 510 1.92 17.97 30.98
C ARG A 510 0.78 16.96 30.88
N ALA A 511 0.02 16.82 31.96
CA ALA A 511 -1.12 15.92 32.10
C ALA A 511 -2.36 16.68 32.60
N ARG A 512 -3.55 16.29 32.14
CA ARG A 512 -4.81 16.09 32.89
C ARG A 512 -5.91 15.70 31.89
N LYS A 513 -6.58 14.53 31.95
CA LYS A 513 -7.45 13.87 32.96
C LYS A 513 -8.90 14.35 32.89
N GLY A 514 -9.82 13.41 32.61
CA GLY A 514 -11.27 13.52 32.74
C GLY A 514 -11.95 12.21 32.32
N SER A 515 -12.36 11.43 33.31
CA SER A 515 -12.91 10.06 33.26
C SER A 515 -14.44 10.04 33.15
N PHE A 516 -15.00 9.05 32.43
CA PHE A 516 -16.35 8.53 32.65
C PHE A 516 -16.36 7.00 32.45
N GLU A 517 -16.91 6.31 33.45
CA GLU A 517 -17.07 4.85 33.52
C GLU A 517 -18.23 4.38 32.64
N GLY A 518 -18.05 3.26 31.93
CA GLY A 518 -19.08 2.57 31.16
C GLY A 518 -18.61 1.20 30.70
N SER A 519 -19.28 0.16 31.19
CA SER A 519 -19.07 -1.29 30.97
C SER A 519 -18.91 -1.70 29.49
N PRO A 520 -18.14 -2.77 29.16
CA PRO A 520 -17.94 -3.22 27.80
C PRO A 520 -19.19 -3.94 27.26
N PHE A 521 -19.69 -3.48 26.11
CA PHE A 521 -20.77 -4.10 25.35
C PHE A 521 -20.28 -5.40 24.68
N ASP A 522 -21.00 -6.49 24.96
CA ASP A 522 -20.83 -7.81 24.38
C ASP A 522 -21.54 -7.90 23.01
N LEU A 523 -20.79 -8.24 21.95
CA LEU A 523 -21.21 -8.16 20.54
C LEU A 523 -21.83 -9.48 20.00
N ASN A 524 -22.30 -10.38 20.86
CA ASN A 524 -22.83 -11.69 20.44
C ASN A 524 -24.33 -11.90 20.69
N LEU A 525 -25.21 -11.04 20.17
CA LEU A 525 -26.65 -11.33 20.12
C LEU A 525 -27.28 -10.94 18.76
N PRO A 526 -28.05 -11.85 18.11
CA PRO A 526 -28.68 -11.60 16.82
C PRO A 526 -29.95 -10.74 16.94
N ALA A 527 -30.19 -9.90 15.93
CA ALA A 527 -31.35 -9.03 15.81
C ALA A 527 -32.67 -9.82 15.81
N LYS A 528 -33.57 -9.50 16.73
CA LYS A 528 -34.96 -9.94 16.69
C LYS A 528 -35.79 -8.96 15.86
N PHE A 529 -36.50 -9.51 14.89
CA PHE A 529 -37.57 -8.87 14.13
C PHE A 529 -38.68 -8.35 15.06
N ASN A 530 -39.07 -7.09 14.85
CA ASN A 530 -40.45 -6.66 14.62
C ASN A 530 -40.46 -5.23 14.06
#